data_AF-A0A2P7Z2R5-F1
#
_entry.id   AF-A0A2P7Z2R5-F1
#
_cell.length_a   1.000
_cell.length_b   1.000
_cell.length_c   1.000
_cell.angle_alpha   90.00
_cell.angle_beta   90.00
_cell.angle_gamma   90.00
#
_symmetry.space_group_name_H-M   'P 1'
#
loop_
_entity.id
_entity.type
_entity.pdbx_description
1 polymer ?
#
loop_
_entity_poly.entity_id
_entity_poly.type
_entity_poly.pdbx_seq_one_letter_code
_entity_poly.pdbx_strand_id
1 'polypeptide(L)'
;MPVVRKLALLVFSLISFFYFFLRDHGMHTAPANLDSWRPGRLDEAELRKPADSRLGFDAVVAVSPENSWRQKRLAQQANISEIELTIPLLPKWTDDDIANFTERLAYGNRESAIGSMMAWLSHHYILEWFLKSQHETLLIMEDDMDWDIRLRTVQIPRAAAAVRSLLGPATTYWGDTKAWDIIYLGHCGDWLQKLEQGFDKLEPTNLTSRPHIVYQDPTLPLREDLHPFSRKFLDAMQLPERNRAIHKSGHALCTFAYAVNRRSAKKILTEIAPISRPESFAFDDAMRSGCQHRGLKCFTVNPEIFHHMKGDSIIKQVEHLNQEFLPPVDREGLKQTEARGETSNIDCGFWSGDFQFSDTKQMEVLREEVGRKGRCLKPGRNTAPFDMNWERRGVAGREDFGVE
;
A
#
# COMPACT_ATOMS: atom_id res chain seq x y z
N MET A 1 -36.88 49.17 38.89
CA MET A 1 -36.07 47.92 39.02
C MET A 1 -36.31 46.87 37.89
N PRO A 2 -36.46 47.23 36.60
CA PRO A 2 -36.28 46.25 35.51
C PRO A 2 -35.09 46.54 34.57
N VAL A 3 -34.53 47.76 34.60
CA VAL A 3 -33.42 48.17 33.71
C VAL A 3 -32.07 47.64 34.22
N VAL A 4 -31.85 47.63 35.54
CA VAL A 4 -30.60 47.16 36.16
C VAL A 4 -30.37 45.66 35.95
N ARG A 5 -31.44 44.84 35.94
CA ARG A 5 -31.36 43.40 35.65
C ARG A 5 -31.00 43.09 34.19
N LYS A 6 -31.47 43.90 33.24
CA LYS A 6 -31.15 43.73 31.82
C LYS A 6 -29.71 44.15 31.50
N LEU A 7 -29.19 45.19 32.16
CA LEU A 7 -27.79 45.60 32.01
C LEU A 7 -26.83 44.55 32.60
N ALA A 8 -27.16 43.98 33.77
CA ALA A 8 -26.32 42.94 34.39
C ALA A 8 -26.22 41.66 33.54
N LEU A 9 -27.30 41.25 32.88
CA LEU A 9 -27.30 40.09 31.98
C LEU A 9 -26.50 40.34 30.69
N LEU A 10 -26.54 41.56 30.14
CA LEU A 10 -25.75 41.94 28.97
C LEU A 10 -24.25 42.00 29.28
N VAL A 11 -23.87 42.55 30.44
CA VAL A 11 -22.47 42.60 30.89
C VAL A 11 -21.95 41.19 31.18
N PHE A 12 -22.76 40.31 31.81
CA PHE A 12 -22.35 38.92 32.04
C PHE A 12 -22.20 38.13 30.74
N SER A 13 -23.08 38.36 29.75
CA SER A 13 -22.97 37.71 28.44
C SER A 13 -21.76 38.21 27.64
N LEU A 14 -21.44 39.51 27.71
CA LEU A 14 -20.24 40.07 27.07
C LEU A 14 -18.96 39.59 27.76
N ILE A 15 -18.90 39.53 29.08
CA ILE A 15 -17.75 38.99 29.82
C ILE A 15 -17.59 37.49 29.54
N SER A 16 -18.67 36.72 29.49
CA SER A 16 -18.61 35.28 29.18
C SER A 16 -18.21 35.03 27.72
N PHE A 17 -18.65 35.87 26.78
CA PHE A 17 -18.22 35.81 25.38
C PHE A 17 -16.76 36.22 25.22
N PHE A 18 -16.30 37.25 25.94
CA PHE A 18 -14.90 37.68 25.92
C PHE A 18 -13.97 36.68 26.63
N TYR A 19 -14.45 36.02 27.69
CA TYR A 19 -13.71 34.95 28.37
C TYR A 19 -13.63 33.68 27.51
N PHE A 20 -14.66 33.38 26.71
CA PHE A 20 -14.60 32.32 25.70
C PHE A 20 -13.67 32.68 24.53
N PHE A 21 -13.75 33.90 24.00
CA PHE A 21 -12.88 34.36 22.90
C PHE A 21 -11.41 34.49 23.32
N LEU A 22 -11.12 34.94 24.54
CA LEU A 22 -9.74 35.00 25.05
C LEU A 22 -9.20 33.63 25.49
N ARG A 23 -10.07 32.65 25.80
CA ARG A 23 -9.66 31.26 26.04
C ARG A 23 -9.45 30.46 24.74
N ASP A 24 -10.05 30.92 23.63
CA ASP A 24 -9.86 30.36 22.28
C ASP A 24 -8.63 30.92 21.56
N HIS A 25 -8.05 32.02 22.06
CA HIS A 25 -6.65 32.36 21.84
C HIS A 25 -5.77 31.76 22.95
N GLY A 26 -6.03 30.51 23.30
CA GLY A 26 -4.99 29.64 23.82
C GLY A 26 -3.84 29.74 22.84
N MET A 27 -2.77 30.40 23.29
CA MET A 27 -1.48 30.41 22.63
C MET A 27 -1.30 29.02 22.02
N HIS A 28 -1.16 28.93 20.70
CA HIS A 28 -0.60 27.75 20.07
C HIS A 28 0.84 27.66 20.58
N THR A 29 1.01 27.17 21.80
CA THR A 29 2.18 26.43 22.18
C THR A 29 2.24 25.34 21.13
N ALA A 30 3.19 25.45 20.21
CA ALA A 30 3.51 24.36 19.29
C ALA A 30 3.46 23.08 20.13
N PRO A 31 2.66 22.07 19.73
CA PRO A 31 2.60 20.84 20.51
C PRO A 31 4.04 20.41 20.71
N ALA A 32 4.44 20.26 21.98
CA ALA A 32 5.74 19.73 22.34
C ALA A 32 6.00 18.50 21.46
N ASN A 33 7.18 18.41 20.83
CA ASN A 33 7.58 17.30 19.95
C ASN A 33 7.14 15.98 20.58
N LEU A 34 5.97 15.51 20.17
CA LEU A 34 5.44 14.22 20.52
C LEU A 34 6.14 13.33 19.51
N ASP A 35 7.29 12.76 19.89
CA ASP A 35 7.86 11.61 19.19
C ASP A 35 6.84 10.46 19.37
N SER A 36 5.78 10.50 18.57
CA SER A 36 4.54 9.75 18.69
C SER A 36 4.60 8.40 18.00
N TRP A 37 5.81 7.96 17.68
CA TRP A 37 6.12 6.75 16.95
C TRP A 37 7.47 6.18 17.38
N ARG A 38 7.63 4.87 17.22
CA ARG A 38 8.87 4.15 17.54
C ARG A 38 9.80 4.12 16.32
N PRO A 39 10.98 4.75 16.38
CA PRO A 39 11.97 4.62 15.31
C PRO A 39 12.47 3.19 15.23
N GLY A 40 12.45 2.63 14.04
CA GLY A 40 13.15 1.38 13.72
C GLY A 40 14.64 1.68 13.60
N ARG A 41 15.45 1.15 14.52
CA ARG A 41 16.91 1.11 14.34
C ARG A 41 17.23 -0.12 13.50
N LEU A 42 17.32 0.08 12.19
CA LEU A 42 17.65 -0.98 11.24
C LEU A 42 19.18 -1.10 11.10
N ASP A 43 19.68 -2.31 10.89
CA ASP A 43 21.09 -2.51 10.57
C ASP A 43 21.35 -2.11 9.11
N GLU A 44 21.91 -0.92 8.89
CA GLU A 44 22.26 -0.41 7.56
C GLU A 44 23.22 -1.33 6.78
N ALA A 45 23.98 -2.20 7.43
CA ALA A 45 24.79 -3.19 6.73
C ALA A 45 23.94 -4.30 6.10
N GLU A 46 22.86 -4.73 6.76
CA GLU A 46 21.89 -5.67 6.19
C GLU A 46 21.12 -5.04 5.03
N LEU A 47 20.81 -3.74 5.11
CA LEU A 47 20.04 -3.00 4.11
C LEU A 47 20.75 -2.79 2.78
N ARG A 48 22.07 -3.00 2.72
CA ARG A 48 22.87 -2.88 1.48
C ARG A 48 22.77 -4.10 0.56
N LYS A 49 22.25 -5.23 1.06
CA LYS A 49 22.08 -6.44 0.25
C LYS A 49 20.71 -6.39 -0.42
N PRO A 50 20.64 -6.44 -1.77
CA PRO A 50 19.36 -6.58 -2.46
C PRO A 50 18.64 -7.85 -1.99
N ALA A 51 17.31 -7.82 -2.02
CA ALA A 51 16.51 -9.02 -1.86
C ALA A 51 16.85 -10.05 -2.95
N ASP A 52 16.52 -11.32 -2.76
CA ASP A 52 16.59 -12.29 -3.85
C ASP A 52 15.55 -11.99 -4.95
N SER A 53 15.52 -12.79 -6.02
CA SER A 53 14.55 -12.64 -7.12
C SER A 53 13.10 -12.88 -6.69
N ARG A 54 12.86 -13.50 -5.53
CA ARG A 54 11.53 -13.76 -4.97
C ARG A 54 11.21 -12.83 -3.80
N LEU A 55 11.97 -11.74 -3.66
CA LEU A 55 11.77 -10.71 -2.64
C LEU A 55 11.80 -11.25 -1.20
N GLY A 56 12.48 -12.38 -0.97
CA GLY A 56 12.55 -13.07 0.31
C GLY A 56 11.35 -13.95 0.66
N PHE A 57 10.48 -14.26 -0.31
CA PHE A 57 9.41 -15.25 -0.21
C PHE A 57 9.77 -16.53 -0.98
N ASP A 58 9.07 -17.63 -0.73
CA ASP A 58 9.30 -18.86 -1.49
C ASP A 58 8.72 -18.80 -2.91
N ALA A 59 7.71 -17.96 -3.12
CA ALA A 59 7.12 -17.66 -4.42
C ALA A 59 6.55 -16.23 -4.46
N VAL A 60 6.57 -15.65 -5.66
CA VAL A 60 5.89 -14.39 -5.99
C VAL A 60 4.97 -14.65 -7.17
N VAL A 61 3.68 -14.36 -7.01
CA VAL A 61 2.67 -14.63 -8.04
C VAL A 61 1.83 -13.41 -8.35
N ALA A 62 1.45 -13.28 -9.62
CA ALA A 62 0.41 -12.34 -10.04
C ALA A 62 -0.90 -13.08 -10.36
N VAL A 63 -2.01 -12.51 -9.91
CA VAL A 63 -3.36 -12.96 -10.24
C VAL A 63 -3.79 -12.26 -11.51
N SER A 64 -3.77 -12.97 -12.63
CA SER A 64 -4.08 -12.42 -13.95
C SER A 64 -4.85 -13.42 -14.80
N PRO A 65 -5.93 -13.02 -15.48
CA PRO A 65 -6.64 -13.92 -16.39
C PRO A 65 -5.77 -14.26 -17.60
N GLU A 66 -5.99 -15.45 -18.17
CA GLU A 66 -5.29 -15.90 -19.37
C GLU A 66 -5.40 -14.86 -20.50
N ASN A 67 -4.28 -14.55 -21.16
CA ASN A 67 -4.18 -13.57 -22.25
C ASN A 67 -4.52 -12.12 -21.86
N SER A 68 -4.48 -11.75 -20.57
CA SER A 68 -4.58 -10.35 -20.14
C SER A 68 -3.50 -9.51 -20.81
N TRP A 69 -3.90 -8.37 -21.39
CA TRP A 69 -3.00 -7.40 -22.02
C TRP A 69 -1.96 -6.84 -21.04
N ARG A 70 -2.22 -6.92 -19.73
CA ARG A 70 -1.34 -6.45 -18.66
C ARG A 70 -0.15 -7.40 -18.44
N GLN A 71 -0.30 -8.70 -18.74
CA GLN A 71 0.76 -9.71 -18.50
C GLN A 71 2.08 -9.38 -19.21
N LYS A 72 2.02 -8.92 -20.47
CA LYS A 72 3.24 -8.59 -21.23
C LYS A 72 4.06 -7.52 -20.52
N ARG A 73 3.38 -6.49 -20.03
CA ARG A 73 3.99 -5.34 -19.38
C ARG A 73 4.52 -5.71 -18.00
N LEU A 74 3.72 -6.44 -17.22
CA LEU A 74 4.11 -6.99 -15.93
C LEU A 74 5.36 -7.87 -16.05
N ALA A 75 5.43 -8.71 -17.09
CA ALA A 75 6.60 -9.52 -17.39
C ALA A 75 7.84 -8.67 -17.73
N GLN A 76 7.71 -7.60 -18.53
CA GLN A 76 8.85 -6.70 -18.81
C GLN A 76 9.37 -6.02 -17.54
N GLN A 77 8.45 -5.55 -16.69
CA GLN A 77 8.78 -4.91 -15.43
C GLN A 77 9.50 -5.88 -14.46
N ALA A 78 8.97 -7.09 -14.28
CA ALA A 78 9.62 -8.14 -13.50
C ALA A 78 11.00 -8.48 -14.06
N ASN A 79 11.16 -8.51 -15.38
CA ASN A 79 12.41 -8.83 -16.04
C ASN A 79 13.50 -7.76 -15.81
N ILE A 80 13.14 -6.48 -15.83
CA ILE A 80 14.05 -5.35 -15.55
C ILE A 80 14.44 -5.30 -14.08
N SER A 81 13.49 -5.58 -13.18
CA SER A 81 13.72 -5.59 -11.73
C SER A 81 14.29 -6.93 -11.21
N GLU A 82 14.53 -7.89 -12.11
CA GLU A 82 15.03 -9.24 -11.82
C GLU A 82 14.17 -10.00 -10.79
N ILE A 83 12.86 -9.85 -10.90
CA ILE A 83 11.86 -10.52 -10.07
C ILE A 83 11.38 -11.79 -10.78
N GLU A 84 11.49 -12.91 -10.10
CA GLU A 84 10.93 -14.18 -10.54
C GLU A 84 9.42 -14.20 -10.23
N LEU A 85 8.64 -13.70 -11.18
CA LEU A 85 7.19 -13.63 -11.09
C LEU A 85 6.55 -14.82 -11.81
N THR A 86 5.70 -15.55 -11.11
CA THR A 86 4.87 -16.61 -11.70
C THR A 86 3.45 -16.09 -11.93
N ILE A 87 2.85 -16.40 -13.08
CA ILE A 87 1.43 -16.13 -13.34
C ILE A 87 0.75 -17.50 -13.50
N PRO A 88 0.16 -18.07 -12.43
CA PRO A 88 -0.53 -19.35 -12.54
C PRO A 88 -1.69 -19.26 -13.53
N LEU A 89 -1.89 -20.32 -14.32
CA LEU A 89 -3.01 -20.39 -15.24
C LEU A 89 -4.32 -20.50 -14.43
N LEU A 90 -5.09 -19.42 -14.44
CA LEU A 90 -6.40 -19.38 -13.82
C LEU A 90 -7.43 -20.14 -14.66
N PRO A 91 -8.43 -20.78 -14.02
CA PRO A 91 -9.60 -21.28 -14.73
C PRO A 91 -10.35 -20.14 -15.44
N LYS A 92 -11.06 -20.49 -16.52
CA LYS A 92 -12.05 -19.60 -17.10
C LYS A 92 -13.33 -19.72 -16.27
N TRP A 93 -13.63 -18.67 -15.50
CA TRP A 93 -14.86 -18.63 -14.71
C TRP A 93 -16.08 -18.58 -15.62
N THR A 94 -17.03 -19.48 -15.35
CA THR A 94 -18.27 -19.64 -16.12
C THR A 94 -19.44 -18.92 -15.46
N ASP A 95 -20.53 -18.71 -16.19
CA ASP A 95 -21.77 -18.16 -15.62
C ASP A 95 -22.29 -19.04 -14.46
N ASP A 96 -22.11 -20.36 -14.55
CA ASP A 96 -22.47 -21.30 -13.48
C ASP A 96 -21.62 -21.08 -12.22
N ASP A 97 -20.32 -20.80 -12.34
CA ASP A 97 -19.46 -20.49 -11.19
C ASP A 97 -19.93 -19.21 -10.48
N ILE A 98 -20.30 -18.20 -11.26
CA ILE A 98 -20.79 -16.92 -10.76
C ILE A 98 -22.18 -17.08 -10.13
N ALA A 99 -23.08 -17.84 -10.76
CA ALA A 99 -24.40 -18.14 -10.21
C ALA A 99 -24.29 -18.90 -8.89
N ASN A 100 -23.44 -19.92 -8.83
CA ASN A 100 -23.17 -20.68 -7.60
C ASN A 100 -22.59 -19.82 -6.48
N PHE A 101 -21.68 -18.89 -6.80
CA PHE A 101 -21.15 -17.95 -5.81
C PHE A 101 -22.26 -17.02 -5.30
N THR A 102 -23.06 -16.49 -6.22
CA THR A 102 -24.15 -15.54 -5.93
C THR A 102 -25.22 -16.17 -5.04
N GLU A 103 -25.60 -17.43 -5.30
CA GLU A 103 -26.58 -18.16 -4.48
C GLU A 103 -26.14 -18.31 -3.01
N ARG A 104 -24.81 -18.38 -2.77
CA ARG A 104 -24.22 -18.56 -1.44
C ARG A 104 -23.92 -17.25 -0.72
N LEU A 105 -24.04 -16.11 -1.40
CA LEU A 105 -23.73 -14.79 -0.85
C LEU A 105 -24.72 -14.40 0.24
N ALA A 106 -24.19 -14.10 1.44
CA ALA A 106 -25.02 -13.83 2.62
C ALA A 106 -25.96 -12.61 2.46
N TYR A 107 -25.58 -11.62 1.64
CA TYR A 107 -26.35 -10.40 1.44
C TYR A 107 -26.47 -10.00 -0.04
N GLY A 108 -27.61 -10.37 -0.63
CA GLY A 108 -28.24 -9.68 -1.76
C GLY A 108 -27.56 -9.85 -3.12
N ASN A 109 -28.32 -10.41 -4.07
CA ASN A 109 -27.95 -10.47 -5.48
C ASN A 109 -27.58 -9.06 -6.00
N ARG A 110 -26.34 -8.88 -6.48
CA ARG A 110 -25.93 -7.69 -7.22
C ARG A 110 -25.38 -8.17 -8.55
N GLU A 111 -26.20 -8.08 -9.60
CA GLU A 111 -25.76 -8.33 -10.99
C GLU A 111 -24.52 -7.49 -11.36
N SER A 112 -24.29 -6.36 -10.68
CA SER A 112 -23.15 -5.44 -10.87
C SER A 112 -21.90 -5.76 -10.01
N ALA A 113 -21.59 -7.04 -9.79
CA ALA A 113 -20.40 -7.44 -9.02
C ALA A 113 -19.68 -8.67 -9.59
N ILE A 114 -19.99 -9.07 -10.83
CA ILE A 114 -19.42 -10.26 -11.49
C ILE A 114 -17.90 -10.19 -11.48
N GLY A 115 -17.30 -9.05 -11.82
CA GLY A 115 -15.84 -8.95 -11.84
C GLY A 115 -15.22 -9.04 -10.45
N SER A 116 -15.91 -8.57 -9.40
CA SER A 116 -15.46 -8.75 -8.00
C SER A 116 -15.53 -10.22 -7.57
N MET A 117 -16.57 -10.95 -7.99
CA MET A 117 -16.69 -12.38 -7.75
C MET A 117 -15.61 -13.16 -8.50
N MET A 118 -15.33 -12.82 -9.76
CA MET A 118 -14.22 -13.42 -10.52
C MET A 118 -12.86 -13.15 -9.87
N ALA A 119 -12.63 -11.94 -9.36
CA ALA A 119 -11.42 -11.63 -8.60
C ALA A 119 -11.32 -12.50 -7.34
N TRP A 120 -12.42 -12.65 -6.59
CA TRP A 120 -12.47 -13.55 -5.42
C TRP A 120 -12.10 -14.99 -5.79
N LEU A 121 -12.78 -15.56 -6.79
CA LEU A 121 -12.53 -16.93 -7.25
C LEU A 121 -11.06 -17.10 -7.66
N SER A 122 -10.48 -16.09 -8.32
CA SER A 122 -9.08 -16.07 -8.74
C SER A 122 -8.11 -16.07 -7.56
N HIS A 123 -8.31 -15.20 -6.56
CA HIS A 123 -7.47 -15.20 -5.35
C HIS A 123 -7.61 -16.51 -4.56
N HIS A 124 -8.83 -17.05 -4.45
CA HIS A 124 -9.08 -18.33 -3.78
C HIS A 124 -8.34 -19.48 -4.49
N TYR A 125 -8.39 -19.52 -5.83
CA TYR A 125 -7.66 -20.51 -6.62
C TYR A 125 -6.15 -20.43 -6.41
N ILE A 126 -5.58 -19.22 -6.36
CA ILE A 126 -4.14 -19.01 -6.11
C ILE A 126 -3.74 -19.51 -4.71
N LEU A 127 -4.57 -19.25 -3.69
CA LEU A 127 -4.35 -19.76 -2.33
C LEU A 127 -4.43 -21.30 -2.27
N GLU A 128 -5.33 -21.92 -3.02
CA GLU A 128 -5.38 -23.39 -3.14
C GLU A 128 -4.16 -23.96 -3.86
N TRP A 129 -3.74 -23.33 -4.96
CA TRP A 129 -2.52 -23.67 -5.68
C TRP A 129 -1.30 -23.62 -4.75
N PHE A 130 -1.21 -22.56 -3.94
CA PHE A 130 -0.16 -22.40 -2.95
C PHE A 130 -0.15 -23.54 -1.92
N LEU A 131 -1.31 -23.90 -1.38
CA LEU A 131 -1.39 -25.01 -0.42
C LEU A 131 -1.06 -26.38 -1.02
N LYS A 132 -1.22 -26.55 -2.34
CA LYS A 132 -0.80 -27.77 -3.06
C LYS A 132 0.72 -27.79 -3.36
N SER A 133 1.39 -26.64 -3.30
CA SER A 133 2.84 -26.52 -3.48
C SER A 133 3.63 -26.87 -2.20
N GLN A 134 4.96 -26.94 -2.33
CA GLN A 134 5.91 -27.06 -1.21
C GLN A 134 6.36 -25.70 -0.64
N HIS A 135 5.80 -24.59 -1.11
CA HIS A 135 6.15 -23.25 -0.63
C HIS A 135 5.53 -22.98 0.75
N GLU A 136 6.25 -22.29 1.62
CA GLU A 136 5.83 -21.92 2.98
C GLU A 136 5.31 -20.48 3.07
N THR A 137 5.79 -19.60 2.19
CA THR A 137 5.39 -18.20 2.07
C THR A 137 5.12 -17.82 0.61
N LEU A 138 4.16 -16.92 0.41
CA LEU A 138 3.76 -16.47 -0.91
C LEU A 138 3.44 -14.97 -0.88
N LEU A 139 4.01 -14.22 -1.82
CA LEU A 139 3.55 -12.87 -2.16
C LEU A 139 2.59 -12.96 -3.35
N ILE A 140 1.37 -12.47 -3.18
CA ILE A 140 0.33 -12.38 -4.21
C ILE A 140 0.19 -10.90 -4.61
N MET A 141 0.13 -10.62 -5.90
CA MET A 141 -0.18 -9.28 -6.42
C MET A 141 -1.22 -9.34 -7.55
N GLU A 142 -1.94 -8.24 -7.78
CA GLU A 142 -2.85 -8.07 -8.92
C GLU A 142 -2.04 -7.74 -10.21
N ASP A 143 -2.67 -7.86 -11.38
CA ASP A 143 -1.95 -7.79 -12.67
C ASP A 143 -1.74 -6.37 -13.22
N ASP A 144 -2.32 -5.36 -12.60
CA ASP A 144 -2.07 -3.94 -12.83
C ASP A 144 -1.09 -3.31 -11.85
N MET A 145 -0.26 -4.10 -11.15
CA MET A 145 0.69 -3.53 -10.20
C MET A 145 1.86 -2.80 -10.85
N ASP A 146 2.17 -1.64 -10.28
CA ASP A 146 3.44 -0.94 -10.43
C ASP A 146 4.28 -0.99 -9.15
N TRP A 147 5.58 -0.77 -9.31
CA TRP A 147 6.54 -0.66 -8.22
C TRP A 147 7.73 0.18 -8.64
N ASP A 148 8.44 0.70 -7.65
CA ASP A 148 9.65 1.48 -7.89
C ASP A 148 10.77 0.60 -8.46
N ILE A 149 11.56 1.12 -9.39
CA ILE A 149 12.72 0.42 -9.95
C ILE A 149 13.73 -0.05 -8.89
N ARG A 150 13.74 0.59 -7.71
CA ARG A 150 14.56 0.24 -6.53
C ARG A 150 13.87 -0.73 -5.56
N LEU A 151 12.79 -1.39 -5.99
CA LEU A 151 12.03 -2.34 -5.17
C LEU A 151 12.93 -3.38 -4.51
N ARG A 152 13.73 -4.09 -5.33
CA ARG A 152 14.59 -5.20 -4.89
C ARG A 152 15.83 -4.71 -4.12
N THR A 153 16.37 -3.56 -4.48
CA THR A 153 17.66 -3.04 -3.96
C THR A 153 17.50 -2.19 -2.70
N VAL A 154 16.35 -1.54 -2.49
CA VAL A 154 16.14 -0.60 -1.38
C VAL A 154 14.86 -0.89 -0.58
N GLN A 155 13.70 -0.97 -1.23
CA GLN A 155 12.41 -0.97 -0.52
C GLN A 155 12.18 -2.28 0.24
N ILE A 156 12.35 -3.43 -0.41
CA ILE A 156 12.11 -4.74 0.19
C ILE A 156 13.08 -5.04 1.35
N PRO A 157 14.42 -4.84 1.23
CA PRO A 157 15.33 -5.00 2.36
C PRO A 157 14.93 -4.17 3.60
N ARG A 158 14.53 -2.90 3.40
CA ARG A 158 14.11 -2.00 4.48
C ARG A 158 12.81 -2.43 5.13
N ALA A 159 11.79 -2.75 4.32
CA ALA A 159 10.51 -3.23 4.83
C ALA A 159 10.66 -4.55 5.61
N ALA A 160 11.42 -5.51 5.08
CA ALA A 160 11.65 -6.79 5.74
C ALA A 160 12.42 -6.63 7.05
N ALA A 161 13.45 -5.77 7.09
CA ALA A 161 14.18 -5.46 8.32
C ALA A 161 13.26 -4.81 9.38
N ALA A 162 12.39 -3.88 8.96
CA ALA A 162 11.41 -3.26 9.85
C ALA A 162 10.39 -4.26 10.40
N VAL A 163 9.92 -5.21 9.57
CA VAL A 163 9.07 -6.32 10.02
C VAL A 163 9.78 -7.21 11.04
N ARG A 164 11.03 -7.61 10.79
CA ARG A 164 11.84 -8.38 11.77
C ARG A 164 12.04 -7.63 13.08
N SER A 165 12.26 -6.31 13.01
CA SER A 165 12.41 -5.47 14.20
C SER A 165 11.12 -5.39 15.01
N LEU A 166 9.96 -5.32 14.35
CA LEU A 166 8.65 -5.24 15.02
C LEU A 166 8.18 -6.57 15.60
N LEU A 167 8.34 -7.67 14.85
CA LEU A 167 7.75 -8.98 15.18
C LEU A 167 8.71 -9.93 15.89
N GLY A 168 9.98 -9.53 16.01
CA GLY A 168 11.04 -10.31 16.61
C GLY A 168 11.96 -10.95 15.55
N PRO A 169 13.23 -11.20 15.91
CA PRO A 169 14.20 -11.80 15.01
C PRO A 169 13.78 -13.21 14.61
N ALA A 170 14.02 -13.56 13.35
CA ALA A 170 13.79 -14.90 12.84
C ALA A 170 14.80 -15.24 11.75
N THR A 171 14.88 -16.53 11.42
CA THR A 171 15.71 -17.04 10.32
C THR A 171 15.12 -16.76 8.94
N THR A 172 13.83 -16.44 8.86
CA THR A 172 13.11 -16.09 7.63
C THR A 172 13.28 -14.61 7.30
N TYR A 173 13.29 -14.29 6.00
CA TYR A 173 13.55 -12.94 5.51
C TYR A 173 12.55 -11.90 6.05
N TRP A 174 11.26 -12.25 6.11
CA TRP A 174 10.18 -11.39 6.60
C TRP A 174 9.82 -11.61 8.08
N GLY A 175 10.75 -12.07 8.90
CA GLY A 175 10.49 -12.34 10.33
C GLY A 175 9.67 -13.60 10.56
N ASP A 176 9.40 -13.92 11.83
CA ASP A 176 8.78 -15.20 12.22
C ASP A 176 7.39 -15.34 11.58
N THR A 177 7.22 -16.35 10.73
CA THR A 177 5.95 -16.64 10.03
C THR A 177 4.83 -17.05 10.98
N LYS A 178 5.11 -17.25 12.28
CA LYS A 178 4.09 -17.43 13.34
C LYS A 178 3.60 -16.10 13.93
N ALA A 179 4.35 -15.02 13.76
CA ALA A 179 4.03 -13.70 14.30
C ALA A 179 3.08 -12.90 13.39
N TRP A 180 3.00 -13.24 12.11
CA TRP A 180 2.10 -12.61 11.12
C TRP A 180 1.32 -13.65 10.32
N ASP A 181 0.13 -13.26 9.87
CA ASP A 181 -0.71 -14.03 8.94
C ASP A 181 -0.76 -13.34 7.57
N ILE A 182 -0.81 -12.00 7.56
CA ILE A 182 -0.78 -11.20 6.33
C ILE A 182 0.22 -10.05 6.50
N ILE A 183 1.01 -9.80 5.44
CA ILE A 183 1.74 -8.55 5.27
C ILE A 183 1.21 -7.85 4.01
N TYR A 184 0.54 -6.71 4.18
CA TYR A 184 0.13 -5.86 3.07
C TYR A 184 1.34 -5.05 2.60
N LEU A 185 1.76 -5.30 1.36
CA LEU A 185 2.81 -4.54 0.67
C LEU A 185 2.21 -3.61 -0.39
N GLY A 186 0.97 -3.87 -0.82
CA GLY A 186 0.19 -3.07 -1.74
C GLY A 186 -1.25 -2.95 -1.27
N HIS A 187 -1.76 -1.73 -1.21
CA HIS A 187 -3.12 -1.40 -0.79
C HIS A 187 -3.51 -0.01 -1.30
N CYS A 188 -4.80 0.32 -1.30
CA CYS A 188 -5.28 1.68 -1.61
C CYS A 188 -5.39 2.58 -0.35
N GLY A 189 -4.99 2.05 0.81
CA GLY A 189 -4.84 2.78 2.07
C GLY A 189 -5.08 1.88 3.28
N ASP A 190 -4.34 2.09 4.37
CA ASP A 190 -4.62 1.47 5.66
C ASP A 190 -4.72 2.52 6.77
N TRP A 191 -5.94 2.80 7.17
CA TRP A 191 -6.25 3.88 8.10
C TRP A 191 -6.34 3.35 9.52
N LEU A 192 -5.80 4.11 10.47
CA LEU A 192 -5.82 3.72 11.87
C LEU A 192 -7.20 3.94 12.51
N GLN A 193 -8.01 4.82 11.92
CA GLN A 193 -9.36 5.17 12.36
C GLN A 193 -10.39 4.62 11.39
N LYS A 194 -11.62 4.46 11.90
CA LYS A 194 -12.76 4.17 11.05
C LYS A 194 -13.07 5.37 10.16
N LEU A 195 -13.21 5.14 8.87
CA LEU A 195 -13.58 6.17 7.89
C LEU A 195 -15.10 6.40 7.81
N GLU A 196 -15.81 6.39 8.95
CA GLU A 196 -17.28 6.52 8.97
C GLU A 196 -17.77 7.86 8.40
N GLN A 197 -16.93 8.91 8.43
CA GLN A 197 -17.22 10.25 7.90
C GLN A 197 -16.55 10.53 6.55
N GLY A 198 -16.05 9.49 5.87
CA GLY A 198 -15.27 9.61 4.64
C GLY A 198 -13.80 9.98 4.87
N PHE A 199 -13.08 10.25 3.79
CA PHE A 199 -11.63 10.50 3.80
C PHE A 199 -11.24 11.97 4.08
N ASP A 200 -12.24 12.85 4.29
CA ASP A 200 -12.03 14.29 4.41
C ASP A 200 -11.71 14.75 5.83
N LYS A 201 -12.06 13.95 6.83
CA LYS A 201 -11.83 14.24 8.26
C LYS A 201 -11.05 13.12 8.91
N LEU A 202 -9.74 13.14 8.67
CA LEU A 202 -8.79 12.32 9.41
C LEU A 202 -8.35 13.12 10.62
N GLU A 203 -8.84 12.73 11.80
CA GLU A 203 -8.33 13.30 13.03
C GLU A 203 -6.85 12.94 13.20
N PRO A 204 -6.03 13.75 13.88
CA PRO A 204 -4.68 13.34 14.27
C PRO A 204 -4.76 12.06 15.11
N THR A 205 -4.33 10.95 14.53
CA THR A 205 -4.10 9.71 15.28
C THR A 205 -2.62 9.53 15.48
N ASN A 206 -2.22 8.85 16.56
CA ASN A 206 -0.86 8.39 16.69
C ASN A 206 -0.76 6.86 16.56
N LEU A 207 0.47 6.40 16.33
CA LEU A 207 0.74 4.98 16.15
C LEU A 207 0.89 4.29 17.51
N THR A 208 1.04 5.04 18.62
CA THR A 208 1.31 4.48 19.96
C THR A 208 0.21 3.57 20.49
N SER A 209 -1.01 3.66 19.93
CA SER A 209 -2.11 2.74 20.25
C SER A 209 -1.94 1.31 19.73
N ARG A 210 -0.96 1.05 18.85
CA ARG A 210 -0.76 -0.27 18.22
C ARG A 210 0.71 -0.62 17.99
N PRO A 211 1.06 -1.91 17.82
CA PRO A 211 2.41 -2.29 17.42
C PRO A 211 2.81 -1.64 16.10
N HIS A 212 3.96 -0.98 16.06
CA HIS A 212 4.47 -0.30 14.88
C HIS A 212 5.99 -0.04 14.97
N ILE A 213 6.58 0.22 13.81
CA ILE A 213 7.91 0.81 13.63
C ILE A 213 7.85 1.79 12.45
N VAL A 214 8.59 2.89 12.56
CA VAL A 214 8.81 3.82 11.44
C VAL A 214 10.25 3.71 10.98
N TYR A 215 10.48 3.67 9.67
CA TYR A 215 11.81 3.58 9.09
C TYR A 215 11.94 4.50 7.89
N GLN A 216 13.18 4.94 7.65
CA GLN A 216 13.50 5.78 6.51
C GLN A 216 13.50 4.96 5.22
N ASP A 217 12.78 5.47 4.22
CA ASP A 217 12.81 5.00 2.84
C ASP A 217 13.08 6.20 1.91
N PRO A 218 14.33 6.35 1.42
CA PRO A 218 14.70 7.44 0.53
C PRO A 218 14.05 7.36 -0.86
N THR A 219 13.41 6.24 -1.21
CA THR A 219 12.76 6.05 -2.51
C THR A 219 11.29 6.49 -2.51
N LEU A 220 10.69 6.71 -1.34
CA LEU A 220 9.33 7.22 -1.23
C LEU A 220 9.26 8.63 -1.83
N PRO A 221 8.28 9.02 -2.65
CA PRO A 221 8.15 10.40 -3.14
C PRO A 221 8.11 11.45 -2.02
N LEU A 222 8.38 12.72 -2.37
CA LEU A 222 8.16 13.83 -1.44
C LEU A 222 6.68 13.93 -1.06
N ARG A 223 6.36 14.51 0.10
CA ARG A 223 4.99 14.61 0.61
C ARG A 223 3.99 15.16 -0.40
N GLU A 224 4.39 16.13 -1.20
CA GLU A 224 3.56 16.77 -2.24
C GLU A 224 3.27 15.89 -3.45
N ASP A 225 4.13 14.90 -3.69
CA ASP A 225 4.04 13.93 -4.78
C ASP A 225 3.33 12.63 -4.35
N LEU A 226 3.13 12.42 -3.06
CA LEU A 226 2.36 11.29 -2.54
C LEU A 226 0.87 11.45 -2.86
N HIS A 227 0.20 10.32 -3.07
CA HIS A 227 -1.24 10.26 -3.20
C HIS A 227 -1.90 11.10 -2.09
N PRO A 228 -2.92 11.94 -2.36
CA PRO A 228 -3.43 12.89 -1.37
C PRO A 228 -3.85 12.23 -0.06
N PHE A 229 -4.40 11.03 -0.12
CA PHE A 229 -4.70 10.23 1.05
C PHE A 229 -3.46 9.74 1.80
N SER A 230 -2.44 9.22 1.11
CA SER A 230 -1.17 8.86 1.76
C SER A 230 -0.56 10.09 2.43
N ARG A 231 -0.51 11.24 1.74
CA ARG A 231 -0.09 12.51 2.35
C ARG A 231 -0.86 12.83 3.64
N LYS A 232 -2.20 12.81 3.61
CA LYS A 232 -3.04 13.06 4.79
C LYS A 232 -2.73 12.07 5.93
N PHE A 233 -2.50 10.80 5.61
CA PHE A 233 -2.07 9.79 6.60
C PHE A 233 -0.75 10.22 7.25
N LEU A 234 0.32 10.42 6.49
CA LEU A 234 1.61 10.75 7.08
C LEU A 234 1.57 12.09 7.85
N ASP A 235 0.78 13.07 7.38
CA ASP A 235 0.59 14.38 8.04
C ASP A 235 -0.10 14.22 9.40
N ALA A 236 -1.21 13.47 9.45
CA ALA A 236 -1.95 13.19 10.68
C ALA A 236 -1.08 12.47 11.72
N MET A 237 -0.15 11.64 11.25
CA MET A 237 0.78 10.86 12.05
C MET A 237 2.07 11.60 12.41
N GLN A 238 2.30 12.80 11.85
CA GLN A 238 3.54 13.57 11.97
C GLN A 238 4.79 12.75 11.61
N LEU A 239 4.67 11.85 10.62
CA LEU A 239 5.82 11.11 10.13
C LEU A 239 6.73 12.05 9.33
N PRO A 240 8.07 11.97 9.48
CA PRO A 240 8.96 12.80 8.69
C PRO A 240 8.89 12.44 7.19
N GLU A 241 9.42 13.34 6.35
CA GLU A 241 9.62 13.05 4.93
C GLU A 241 10.41 11.76 4.72
N ARG A 242 10.18 11.08 3.59
CA ARG A 242 10.92 9.86 3.22
C ARG A 242 10.91 8.78 4.32
N ASN A 243 9.79 8.64 5.04
CA ASN A 243 9.60 7.58 6.03
C ASN A 243 8.34 6.77 5.72
N ARG A 244 8.43 5.46 5.95
CA ARG A 244 7.30 4.53 5.94
C ARG A 244 7.08 4.00 7.36
N ALA A 245 5.87 3.55 7.63
CA ALA A 245 5.53 2.84 8.85
C ALA A 245 5.19 1.38 8.54
N ILE A 246 5.73 0.46 9.34
CA ILE A 246 5.13 -0.87 9.52
C ILE A 246 4.23 -0.78 10.73
N HIS A 247 2.96 -1.17 10.60
CA HIS A 247 2.06 -1.21 11.75
C HIS A 247 1.09 -2.38 11.67
N LYS A 248 0.54 -2.78 12.83
CA LYS A 248 -0.62 -3.68 12.84
C LYS A 248 -1.75 -3.03 12.03
N SER A 249 -2.31 -3.77 11.08
CA SER A 249 -3.28 -3.22 10.13
C SER A 249 -4.52 -2.69 10.85
N GLY A 250 -5.01 -1.54 10.40
CA GLY A 250 -6.23 -0.93 10.91
C GLY A 250 -7.40 -1.24 9.99
N HIS A 251 -7.45 -0.54 8.87
CA HIS A 251 -8.46 -0.60 7.82
C HIS A 251 -7.77 -0.69 6.46
N ALA A 252 -6.94 -1.72 6.25
CA ALA A 252 -6.34 -1.98 4.94
C ALA A 252 -7.44 -2.22 3.90
N LEU A 253 -7.40 -1.43 2.83
CA LEU A 253 -8.32 -1.49 1.68
C LEU A 253 -7.56 -1.97 0.44
N CYS A 254 -8.26 -2.69 -0.43
CA CYS A 254 -7.71 -3.32 -1.63
C CYS A 254 -6.69 -4.44 -1.34
N THR A 255 -6.48 -5.33 -2.31
CA THR A 255 -5.55 -6.47 -2.23
C THR A 255 -4.46 -6.43 -3.31
N PHE A 256 -4.07 -5.21 -3.71
CA PHE A 256 -3.03 -4.92 -4.70
C PHE A 256 -1.79 -5.81 -4.57
N ALA A 257 -1.23 -5.92 -3.36
CA ALA A 257 -0.22 -6.92 -3.06
C ALA A 257 -0.20 -7.32 -1.57
N TYR A 258 -0.31 -8.62 -1.30
CA TYR A 258 -0.28 -9.14 0.07
C TYR A 258 0.46 -10.47 0.16
N ALA A 259 1.22 -10.62 1.24
CA ALA A 259 1.92 -11.87 1.53
C ALA A 259 1.14 -12.73 2.54
N VAL A 260 1.20 -14.04 2.35
CA VAL A 260 0.61 -15.06 3.23
C VAL A 260 1.63 -16.16 3.55
N ASN A 261 1.32 -16.96 4.55
CA ASN A 261 1.99 -18.23 4.83
C ASN A 261 0.95 -19.37 4.81
N ARG A 262 1.40 -20.62 4.83
CA ARG A 262 0.47 -21.77 4.71
C ARG A 262 -0.63 -21.79 5.77
N ARG A 263 -0.32 -21.38 7.01
CA ARG A 263 -1.31 -21.30 8.10
C ARG A 263 -2.38 -20.27 7.75
N SER A 264 -1.98 -19.06 7.36
CA SER A 264 -2.93 -18.00 7.04
C SER A 264 -3.70 -18.28 5.76
N ALA A 265 -3.09 -18.86 4.72
CA ALA A 265 -3.78 -19.29 3.51
C ALA A 265 -4.89 -20.31 3.80
N LYS A 266 -4.61 -21.33 4.63
CA LYS A 266 -5.65 -22.29 5.07
C LYS A 266 -6.77 -21.60 5.84
N LYS A 267 -6.43 -20.70 6.76
CA LYS A 267 -7.41 -19.93 7.53
C LYS A 267 -8.26 -19.03 6.63
N ILE A 268 -7.65 -18.42 5.61
CA ILE A 268 -8.37 -17.59 4.64
C ILE A 268 -9.41 -18.43 3.90
N LEU A 269 -9.01 -19.57 3.33
CA LEU A 269 -9.89 -20.44 2.54
C LEU A 269 -11.04 -21.08 3.36
N THR A 270 -10.83 -21.33 4.66
CA THR A 270 -11.79 -22.10 5.47
C THR A 270 -12.65 -21.24 6.40
N GLU A 271 -12.08 -20.15 6.88
CA GLU A 271 -12.72 -19.29 7.87
C GLU A 271 -13.03 -17.91 7.28
N ILE A 272 -12.06 -17.21 6.70
CA ILE A 272 -12.17 -15.77 6.41
C ILE A 272 -12.91 -15.47 5.09
N ALA A 273 -12.54 -16.15 4.02
CA ALA A 273 -13.04 -15.92 2.66
C ALA A 273 -13.45 -17.24 1.95
N PRO A 274 -14.22 -18.15 2.60
CA PRO A 274 -14.66 -19.40 1.97
C PRO A 274 -15.67 -19.14 0.84
N ILE A 275 -15.47 -19.74 -0.33
CA ILE A 275 -16.45 -19.71 -1.44
C ILE A 275 -17.79 -20.39 -1.07
N SER A 276 -17.80 -21.27 -0.06
CA SER A 276 -19.04 -21.95 0.36
C SER A 276 -20.01 -21.04 1.13
N ARG A 277 -19.55 -19.90 1.64
CA ARG A 277 -20.34 -18.96 2.45
C ARG A 277 -19.75 -17.54 2.40
N PRO A 278 -19.67 -16.91 1.22
CA PRO A 278 -19.11 -15.56 1.11
C PRO A 278 -19.98 -14.56 1.89
N GLU A 279 -19.36 -13.81 2.79
CA GLU A 279 -20.02 -12.75 3.57
C GLU A 279 -20.08 -11.42 2.79
N SER A 280 -19.24 -11.28 1.77
CA SER A 280 -19.12 -10.12 0.89
C SER A 280 -18.85 -10.59 -0.54
N PHE A 281 -19.17 -9.77 -1.53
CA PHE A 281 -18.83 -10.05 -2.94
C PHE A 281 -17.37 -9.67 -3.27
N ALA A 282 -16.72 -8.89 -2.40
CA ALA A 282 -15.38 -8.37 -2.62
C ALA A 282 -14.37 -9.05 -1.68
N PHE A 283 -13.30 -9.60 -2.25
CA PHE A 283 -12.30 -10.38 -1.52
C PHE A 283 -11.52 -9.54 -0.52
N ASP A 284 -11.19 -8.30 -0.89
CA ASP A 284 -10.51 -7.34 -0.03
C ASP A 284 -11.32 -7.00 1.23
N ASP A 285 -12.64 -6.88 1.11
CA ASP A 285 -13.56 -6.64 2.22
C ASP A 285 -13.56 -7.81 3.22
N ALA A 286 -13.57 -9.06 2.72
CA ALA A 286 -13.45 -10.25 3.56
C ALA A 286 -12.09 -10.31 4.28
N MET A 287 -11.00 -9.98 3.57
CA MET A 287 -9.66 -9.94 4.14
C MET A 287 -9.54 -8.85 5.23
N ARG A 288 -10.05 -7.65 4.97
CA ARG A 288 -10.13 -6.54 5.94
C ARG A 288 -10.92 -6.96 7.17
N SER A 289 -12.11 -7.54 7.01
CA SER A 289 -12.92 -8.08 8.11
C SER A 289 -12.14 -9.13 8.90
N GLY A 290 -11.40 -10.00 8.20
CA GLY A 290 -10.52 -11.00 8.78
C GLY A 290 -9.46 -10.43 9.72
N CYS A 291 -8.78 -9.36 9.28
CA CYS A 291 -7.78 -8.64 10.06
C CYS A 291 -8.37 -7.94 11.29
N GLN A 292 -9.57 -7.38 11.16
CA GLN A 292 -10.18 -6.57 12.21
C GLN A 292 -10.88 -7.39 13.28
N HIS A 293 -11.57 -8.46 12.87
CA HIS A 293 -12.58 -9.11 13.70
C HIS A 293 -12.42 -10.61 13.84
N ARG A 294 -11.64 -11.26 12.96
CA ARG A 294 -11.59 -12.75 12.88
C ARG A 294 -10.20 -13.32 13.14
N GLY A 295 -9.35 -12.51 13.74
CA GLY A 295 -8.08 -12.95 14.33
C GLY A 295 -6.99 -13.29 13.30
N LEU A 296 -6.99 -12.67 12.12
CA LEU A 296 -5.77 -12.63 11.30
C LEU A 296 -4.79 -11.62 11.89
N LYS A 297 -3.52 -12.01 12.02
CA LYS A 297 -2.43 -11.11 12.42
C LYS A 297 -1.91 -10.34 11.20
N CYS A 298 -2.55 -9.22 10.89
CA CYS A 298 -2.22 -8.42 9.72
C CYS A 298 -1.29 -7.26 10.07
N PHE A 299 -0.28 -7.04 9.23
CA PHE A 299 0.63 -5.91 9.27
C PHE A 299 0.72 -5.24 7.91
N THR A 300 0.94 -3.93 7.90
CA THR A 300 0.91 -3.12 6.70
C THR A 300 2.14 -2.25 6.61
N VAL A 301 2.71 -2.14 5.40
CA VAL A 301 3.66 -1.08 5.04
C VAL A 301 2.88 0.12 4.53
N ASN A 302 2.98 1.28 5.21
CA ASN A 302 2.24 2.49 4.85
C ASN A 302 3.16 3.73 4.76
N PRO A 303 3.21 4.45 3.62
CA PRO A 303 2.59 4.12 2.34
C PRO A 303 3.03 2.76 1.81
N GLU A 304 2.25 2.22 0.90
CA GLU A 304 2.49 0.92 0.27
C GLU A 304 3.66 0.93 -0.72
N ILE A 305 4.22 -0.26 -0.95
CA ILE A 305 5.35 -0.51 -1.86
C ILE A 305 4.86 -0.78 -3.28
N PHE A 306 3.73 -1.49 -3.41
CA PHE A 306 3.07 -1.78 -4.68
C PHE A 306 1.79 -0.98 -4.79
N HIS A 307 1.59 -0.29 -5.91
CA HIS A 307 0.38 0.47 -6.17
C HIS A 307 -0.15 0.10 -7.55
N HIS A 308 -1.47 0.02 -7.71
CA HIS A 308 -2.03 -0.27 -9.03
C HIS A 308 -1.75 0.86 -10.02
N MET A 309 -1.63 0.52 -11.28
CA MET A 309 -1.50 1.48 -12.36
C MET A 309 -2.85 2.06 -12.71
N LYS A 310 -2.85 3.34 -13.09
CA LYS A 310 -3.99 3.89 -13.81
C LYS A 310 -4.17 3.13 -15.12
N GLY A 311 -5.38 2.62 -15.37
CA GLY A 311 -5.74 1.98 -16.64
C GLY A 311 -7.14 1.38 -16.62
N ASP A 312 -7.56 0.85 -17.77
CA ASP A 312 -8.87 0.23 -17.92
C ASP A 312 -9.05 -0.96 -16.96
N SER A 313 -10.18 -0.99 -16.26
CA SER A 313 -10.57 -2.10 -15.40
C SER A 313 -11.04 -3.31 -16.22
N ILE A 314 -10.48 -4.49 -15.94
CA ILE A 314 -10.97 -5.76 -16.51
C ILE A 314 -12.40 -6.05 -16.04
N ILE A 315 -12.74 -5.67 -14.79
CA ILE A 315 -14.09 -5.81 -14.23
C ILE A 315 -15.12 -5.06 -15.07
N LYS A 316 -14.80 -3.82 -15.48
CA LYS A 316 -15.65 -3.02 -16.37
C LYS A 316 -15.93 -3.72 -17.70
N GLN A 317 -14.91 -4.35 -18.30
CA GLN A 317 -15.05 -5.06 -19.57
C GLN A 317 -15.97 -6.27 -19.44
N VAL A 318 -15.84 -7.02 -18.34
CA VAL A 318 -16.70 -8.18 -18.03
C VAL A 318 -18.14 -7.74 -17.77
N GLU A 319 -18.36 -6.65 -17.05
CA GLU A 319 -19.69 -6.15 -16.68
C GLU A 319 -20.36 -5.30 -17.79
N HIS A 320 -19.70 -5.16 -18.96
CA HIS A 320 -20.17 -4.34 -20.09
C HIS A 320 -20.62 -2.93 -19.68
N LEU A 321 -19.96 -2.34 -18.67
CA LEU A 321 -20.36 -1.04 -18.15
C LEU A 321 -20.03 0.08 -19.15
N ASN A 322 -21.05 0.86 -19.51
CA ASN A 322 -20.94 1.99 -20.44
C ASN A 322 -20.13 3.18 -19.90
N GLN A 323 -19.89 3.22 -18.58
CA GLN A 323 -19.10 4.27 -17.93
C GLN A 323 -18.04 3.65 -17.02
N GLU A 324 -16.87 4.27 -17.01
CA GLU A 324 -15.81 3.93 -16.06
C GLU A 324 -16.15 4.54 -14.70
N PHE A 325 -16.53 3.69 -13.75
CA PHE A 325 -16.62 4.11 -12.36
C PHE A 325 -15.22 4.11 -11.76
N LEU A 326 -14.65 5.31 -11.60
CA LEU A 326 -13.41 5.48 -10.83
C LEU A 326 -13.74 5.44 -9.33
N PRO A 327 -13.18 4.48 -8.57
CA PRO A 327 -13.25 4.47 -7.12
C PRO A 327 -12.83 5.81 -6.51
N PRO A 328 -13.37 6.19 -5.33
CA PRO A 328 -13.04 7.46 -4.69
C PRO A 328 -11.54 7.68 -4.47
N VAL A 329 -10.79 6.62 -4.15
CA VAL A 329 -9.33 6.70 -3.96
C VAL A 329 -8.65 7.07 -5.28
N ASP A 330 -8.90 6.32 -6.35
CA ASP A 330 -8.30 6.57 -7.67
C ASP A 330 -8.63 7.97 -8.20
N ARG A 331 -9.87 8.43 -7.97
CA ARG A 331 -10.32 9.76 -8.37
C ARG A 331 -9.55 10.86 -7.67
N GLU A 332 -9.24 10.68 -6.39
CA GLU A 332 -8.50 11.65 -5.59
C GLU A 332 -7.05 11.78 -6.11
N GLY A 333 -6.40 10.66 -6.44
CA GLY A 333 -5.03 10.63 -6.96
C GLY A 333 -4.88 10.94 -8.46
N LEU A 334 -5.98 10.93 -9.23
CA LEU A 334 -5.95 10.94 -10.69
C LEU A 334 -5.16 12.11 -11.27
N LYS A 335 -5.50 13.34 -10.85
CA LYS A 335 -4.85 14.56 -11.39
C LYS A 335 -3.34 14.57 -11.10
N GLN A 336 -2.94 14.12 -9.92
CA GLN A 336 -1.54 14.05 -9.53
C GLN A 336 -0.80 12.99 -10.34
N THR A 337 -1.38 11.80 -10.48
CA THR A 337 -0.85 10.70 -11.29
C THR A 337 -0.61 11.14 -12.73
N GLU A 338 -1.58 11.85 -13.32
CA GLU A 338 -1.46 12.40 -14.68
C GLU A 338 -0.38 13.49 -14.78
N ALA A 339 -0.36 14.45 -13.85
CA ALA A 339 0.61 15.55 -13.86
C ALA A 339 2.06 15.05 -13.67
N ARG A 340 2.26 14.04 -12.81
CA ARG A 340 3.57 13.44 -12.56
C ARG A 340 4.02 12.50 -13.67
N GLY A 341 3.09 11.98 -14.48
CA GLY A 341 3.39 10.90 -15.42
C GLY A 341 3.85 9.62 -14.72
N GLU A 342 3.40 9.40 -13.47
CA GLU A 342 3.80 8.28 -12.63
C GLU A 342 2.66 7.73 -11.78
N THR A 343 2.76 6.43 -11.47
CA THR A 343 1.87 5.78 -10.50
C THR A 343 1.95 6.46 -9.14
N SER A 344 0.80 6.61 -8.50
CA SER A 344 0.67 7.13 -7.13
C SER A 344 1.62 6.41 -6.17
N ASN A 345 2.25 7.19 -5.27
CA ASN A 345 3.24 6.73 -4.27
C ASN A 345 4.51 6.02 -4.80
N ILE A 346 4.63 5.83 -6.11
CA ILE A 346 5.85 5.32 -6.76
C ILE A 346 6.69 6.51 -7.24
N ASP A 347 7.98 6.53 -6.94
CA ASP A 347 8.87 7.61 -7.37
C ASP A 347 9.31 7.41 -8.81
N CYS A 348 9.92 6.28 -9.17
CA CYS A 348 10.22 5.93 -10.55
C CYS A 348 9.66 4.55 -10.88
N GLY A 349 8.47 4.53 -11.49
CA GLY A 349 7.71 3.31 -11.79
C GLY A 349 7.84 2.89 -13.24
N PHE A 350 7.01 1.95 -13.67
CA PHE A 350 7.02 1.47 -15.05
C PHE A 350 5.84 2.05 -15.83
N TRP A 351 4.86 2.71 -15.19
CA TRP A 351 3.58 3.14 -15.79
C TRP A 351 3.70 3.83 -17.15
N SER A 352 4.63 4.78 -17.31
CA SER A 352 4.81 5.52 -18.56
C SER A 352 5.21 4.68 -19.78
N GLY A 353 5.77 3.48 -19.57
CA GLY A 353 6.29 2.63 -20.66
C GLY A 353 7.69 3.01 -21.15
N ASP A 354 8.36 3.98 -20.52
CA ASP A 354 9.72 4.42 -20.91
C ASP A 354 10.78 3.31 -20.83
N PHE A 355 10.50 2.25 -20.08
CA PHE A 355 11.40 1.09 -19.92
C PHE A 355 10.97 -0.12 -20.75
N GLN A 356 10.05 0.04 -21.72
CA GLN A 356 9.72 -1.05 -22.62
C GLN A 356 10.92 -1.42 -23.50
N PHE A 357 11.09 -2.72 -23.77
CA PHE A 357 12.18 -3.23 -24.61
C PHE A 357 11.66 -4.22 -25.65
N SER A 358 12.39 -4.30 -26.77
CA SER A 358 12.10 -5.22 -27.87
C SER A 358 13.11 -6.36 -28.01
N ASP A 359 14.28 -6.24 -27.38
CA ASP A 359 15.37 -7.20 -27.52
C ASP A 359 16.17 -7.39 -26.21
N THR A 360 16.93 -8.48 -26.16
CA THR A 360 17.73 -8.87 -24.99
C THR A 360 18.82 -7.86 -24.64
N LYS A 361 19.38 -7.15 -25.63
CA LYS A 361 20.46 -6.19 -25.36
C LYS A 361 19.92 -4.95 -24.64
N GLN A 362 18.77 -4.44 -25.09
CA GLN A 362 18.05 -3.37 -24.39
C GLN A 362 17.66 -3.80 -22.97
N MET A 363 17.12 -5.01 -22.84
CA MET A 363 16.75 -5.59 -21.56
C MET A 363 17.93 -5.65 -20.58
N GLU A 364 19.11 -6.11 -21.00
CA GLU A 364 20.29 -6.17 -20.13
C GLU A 364 20.80 -4.78 -19.71
N VAL A 365 20.72 -3.79 -20.61
CA VAL A 365 21.04 -2.40 -20.26
C VAL A 365 20.06 -1.86 -19.22
N LEU A 366 18.76 -2.13 -19.37
CA LEU A 366 17.75 -1.71 -18.41
C LEU A 366 17.89 -2.45 -17.08
N ARG A 367 18.20 -3.74 -17.07
CA ARG A 367 18.50 -4.50 -15.84
C ARG A 367 19.66 -3.86 -15.08
N GLU A 368 20.73 -3.51 -15.79
CA GLU A 368 21.92 -2.91 -15.17
C GLU A 368 21.66 -1.47 -14.68
N GLU A 369 21.20 -0.58 -15.56
CA GLU A 369 21.05 0.84 -15.24
C GLU A 369 19.80 1.10 -14.38
N VAL A 370 18.64 0.56 -14.76
CA VAL A 370 17.37 0.84 -14.09
C VAL A 370 17.18 -0.06 -12.88
N GLY A 371 17.31 -1.37 -13.02
CA GLY A 371 17.08 -2.33 -11.95
C GLY A 371 18.16 -2.32 -10.85
N ARG A 372 19.40 -2.65 -11.21
CA ARG A 372 20.50 -2.83 -10.25
C ARG A 372 21.04 -1.50 -9.72
N LYS A 373 21.31 -0.54 -10.60
CA LYS A 373 21.79 0.79 -10.22
C LYS A 373 20.68 1.72 -9.72
N GLY A 374 19.40 1.36 -9.89
CA GLY A 374 18.28 2.20 -9.45
C GLY A 374 18.22 3.55 -10.16
N ARG A 375 18.72 3.63 -11.39
CA ARG A 375 18.80 4.87 -12.16
C ARG A 375 17.49 5.10 -12.92
N CYS A 376 16.76 6.15 -12.56
CA CYS A 376 15.57 6.52 -13.33
C CYS A 376 16.03 7.13 -14.65
N LEU A 377 15.72 6.48 -15.79
CA LEU A 377 16.12 6.96 -17.13
C LEU A 377 15.00 7.70 -17.87
N LYS A 378 13.90 8.05 -17.17
CA LYS A 378 12.76 8.72 -17.78
C LYS A 378 13.10 10.15 -18.23
N PRO A 379 12.47 10.66 -19.29
CA PRO A 379 12.63 12.04 -19.72
C PRO A 379 12.39 13.03 -18.57
N GLY A 380 13.29 14.00 -18.39
CA GLY A 380 13.21 14.99 -17.30
C GLY A 380 13.51 14.46 -15.89
N ARG A 381 13.77 13.16 -15.73
CA ARG A 381 14.03 12.51 -14.43
C ARG A 381 15.26 11.61 -14.47
N ASN A 382 16.20 11.88 -15.39
CA ASN A 382 17.44 11.13 -15.51
C ASN A 382 18.30 11.34 -14.26
N THR A 383 18.38 10.32 -13.41
CA THR A 383 19.17 10.39 -12.17
C THR A 383 20.58 9.83 -12.37
N ALA A 384 21.46 10.10 -11.41
CA ALA A 384 22.65 9.26 -11.21
C ALA A 384 22.23 7.88 -10.66
N PRO A 385 23.14 6.87 -10.66
CA PRO A 385 22.94 5.65 -9.89
C PRO A 385 22.55 5.95 -8.44
N PHE A 386 21.61 5.18 -7.90
CA PHE A 386 21.12 5.37 -6.55
C PHE A 386 22.23 5.12 -5.53
N ASP A 387 22.50 6.12 -4.69
CA ASP A 387 23.53 6.03 -3.66
C ASP A 387 22.94 5.53 -2.34
N MET A 388 23.33 4.33 -1.94
CA MET A 388 22.96 3.73 -0.65
C MET A 388 23.52 4.49 0.57
N ASN A 389 24.42 5.46 0.39
CA ASN A 389 24.96 6.31 1.45
C ASN A 389 24.28 7.69 1.54
N TRP A 390 23.08 7.83 0.97
CA TRP A 390 22.31 9.07 0.95
C TRP A 390 22.22 9.79 2.31
N GLU A 391 22.12 9.06 3.43
CA GLU A 391 22.04 9.63 4.79
C GLU A 391 23.30 10.40 5.21
N ARG A 392 24.49 9.95 4.80
CA ARG A 392 25.76 10.61 5.17
C ARG A 392 25.88 12.02 4.57
N ARG A 393 25.13 12.31 3.51
CA ARG A 393 25.08 13.65 2.88
C ARG A 393 24.08 14.59 3.57
N GLY A 394 23.02 14.08 4.19
CA GLY A 394 22.02 14.88 4.90
C GLY A 394 22.53 15.53 6.20
N VAL A 395 23.56 14.95 6.82
CA VAL A 395 24.18 15.49 8.05
C VAL A 395 25.25 16.56 7.75
N ALA A 396 25.77 16.61 6.52
CA ALA A 396 26.88 17.49 6.12
C ALA A 396 26.50 18.54 5.04
N GLY A 397 25.22 18.63 4.64
CA GLY A 397 24.80 19.35 3.44
C GLY A 397 23.81 20.51 3.64
N ARG A 398 23.87 21.22 4.77
CA ARG A 398 23.34 22.60 4.85
C ARG A 398 24.48 23.58 4.63
N GLU A 399 25.04 23.59 3.43
CA GLU A 399 25.72 24.77 2.91
C GLU A 399 24.93 25.24 1.68
N ASP A 400 24.60 26.53 1.70
CA ASP A 400 23.86 27.28 0.71
C ASP A 400 24.21 26.87 -0.73
N PHE A 401 23.22 26.36 -1.47
CA PHE A 401 23.18 26.63 -2.91
C PHE A 401 22.55 27.99 -3.10
N GLY A 402 23.37 29.01 -2.82
CA GLY A 402 23.14 30.38 -3.21
C GLY A 402 23.08 30.47 -4.73
N VAL A 403 22.07 31.17 -5.20
CA VAL A 403 21.90 31.62 -6.58
C VAL A 403 23.04 32.57 -6.93
N GLU A 404 23.78 32.25 -8.00
CA GLU A 404 24.32 33.24 -8.93
C GLU A 404 24.00 32.81 -10.37
#